data_AF-A0AAC9RKT6-F1
#
_entry.id   AF-A0AAC9RKT6-F1
#
_cell.length_a   1.000
_cell.length_b   1.000
_cell.length_c   1.000
_cell.angle_alpha   90.00
_cell.angle_beta   90.00
_cell.angle_gamma   90.00
#
_symmetry.space_group_name_H-M   'P 1'
#
loop_
_entity.id
_entity.type
_entity.pdbx_description
1 polymer ?
#
loop_
_entity_poly.entity_id
_entity_poly.type
_entity_poly.pdbx_seq_one_letter_code
_entity_poly.pdbx_strand_id
1 'polypeptide(L)'
;MCVKYFLINFPDILHIHDLLFIDAPFMKFIYVINKQAEIEFEKILYYKNLKFQKYSKQLDDGREINIYTGILRHYEKYTLEDNPARVVFRTAEDAGIRIGFYYYSGMENFKELSSLSLIRSFPIESDDFGDFSSASGGFRQDLKAGFKSSWEANIARILNKQNANWKYEIASESYATDIGYYIPDFFIQRENGIDILEVKGFWDSRSIRKVSSAIEQAKDEKIIVIDKDYYSLLEEKYGSCISNWEKTGKIDTSFEVPVVGINVKNRFNIAQKLVHGEKLKILREPENAYDSNAIKILTLEDEEVGYIAKDWASIFAFKIDNGFTYECFVHKIEITKKRIIIKLQRNKATLDLLKNIGF
;
A
#
# COMPACT_ATOMS: atom_id res chain seq x y z
N MET A 1 6.65 -21.69 5.32
CA MET A 1 5.78 -22.57 6.13
C MET A 1 4.41 -22.79 5.47
N CYS A 2 3.83 -21.81 4.77
CA CYS A 2 2.59 -22.02 4.00
C CYS A 2 2.69 -23.00 2.81
N VAL A 3 3.86 -23.22 2.20
CA VAL A 3 4.04 -24.31 1.20
C VAL A 3 3.74 -25.66 1.82
N LYS A 4 4.16 -25.87 3.08
CA LYS A 4 3.85 -27.08 3.83
C LYS A 4 2.35 -27.16 4.12
N TYR A 5 1.72 -26.05 4.55
CA TYR A 5 0.26 -25.99 4.71
C TYR A 5 -0.46 -26.34 3.40
N PHE A 6 -0.08 -25.73 2.28
CA PHE A 6 -0.65 -26.02 0.96
C PHE A 6 -0.41 -27.45 0.52
N LEU A 7 0.79 -28.00 0.74
CA LEU A 7 1.09 -29.40 0.44
C LEU A 7 0.29 -30.37 1.31
N ILE A 8 0.02 -30.02 2.57
CA ILE A 8 -0.77 -30.84 3.50
C ILE A 8 -2.26 -30.79 3.11
N ASN A 9 -2.78 -29.60 2.84
CA ASN A 9 -4.21 -29.39 2.64
C ASN A 9 -4.65 -29.49 1.18
N PHE A 10 -3.71 -29.40 0.24
CA PHE A 10 -3.92 -29.44 -1.20
C PHE A 10 -2.79 -30.21 -1.92
N PRO A 11 -2.51 -31.47 -1.53
CA PRO A 11 -1.40 -32.25 -2.09
C PRO A 11 -1.48 -32.41 -3.61
N ASP A 12 -2.70 -32.42 -4.17
CA ASP A 12 -2.95 -32.62 -5.61
C ASP A 12 -2.61 -31.39 -6.48
N ILE A 13 -2.35 -30.23 -5.86
CA ILE A 13 -2.05 -28.98 -6.58
C ILE A 13 -0.55 -28.82 -6.84
N LEU A 14 0.28 -29.55 -6.09
CA LEU A 14 1.72 -29.46 -6.15
C LEU A 14 2.31 -30.86 -6.21
N HIS A 15 2.27 -31.45 -7.41
CA HIS A 15 2.94 -32.71 -7.66
C HIS A 15 4.46 -32.49 -7.64
N ILE A 16 5.17 -33.33 -6.89
CA ILE A 16 6.65 -33.31 -6.86
C ILE A 16 7.25 -33.47 -8.26
N HIS A 17 6.51 -34.12 -9.17
CA HIS A 17 6.83 -34.24 -10.59
C HIS A 17 6.97 -32.87 -11.27
N ASP A 18 6.16 -31.87 -10.92
CA ASP A 18 6.28 -30.51 -11.46
C ASP A 18 7.61 -29.86 -11.07
N LEU A 19 8.23 -30.27 -9.96
CA LEU A 19 9.49 -29.68 -9.49
C LEU A 19 10.72 -30.38 -10.06
N LEU A 20 10.61 -31.67 -10.37
CA LEU A 20 11.74 -32.50 -10.76
C LEU A 20 12.01 -32.54 -12.28
N PHE A 21 11.01 -32.21 -13.11
CA PHE A 21 11.09 -32.43 -14.57
C PHE A 21 10.92 -31.16 -15.41
N ILE A 22 10.95 -29.97 -14.80
CA ILE A 22 10.88 -28.71 -15.54
C ILE A 22 12.28 -28.12 -15.64
N ASP A 23 12.76 -27.96 -16.89
CA ASP A 23 14.00 -27.24 -17.16
C ASP A 23 13.93 -25.82 -16.59
N ALA A 24 14.86 -25.50 -15.70
CA ALA A 24 15.05 -24.16 -15.18
C ALA A 24 15.64 -23.23 -16.26
N PRO A 25 15.40 -21.90 -16.18
CA PRO A 25 14.55 -21.19 -15.22
C PRO A 25 13.05 -21.26 -15.56
N PHE A 26 12.24 -21.57 -14.55
CA PHE A 26 10.78 -21.53 -14.63
C PHE A 26 10.21 -20.85 -13.39
N MET A 27 8.98 -20.36 -13.51
CA MET A 27 8.18 -19.82 -12.42
C MET A 27 6.86 -20.59 -12.34
N LYS A 28 6.61 -21.31 -11.24
CA LYS A 28 5.27 -21.89 -10.99
C LYS A 28 4.42 -20.84 -10.29
N PHE A 29 3.28 -20.46 -10.85
CA PHE A 29 2.31 -19.60 -10.16
C PHE A 29 1.18 -20.41 -9.54
N ILE A 30 0.64 -19.90 -8.43
CA ILE A 30 -0.60 -20.40 -7.81
C ILE A 30 -1.45 -19.20 -7.43
N TYR A 31 -2.70 -19.18 -7.87
CA TYR A 31 -3.71 -18.20 -7.52
C TYR A 31 -4.84 -18.88 -6.76
N VAL A 32 -5.25 -18.31 -5.64
CA VAL A 32 -6.41 -18.81 -4.88
C VAL A 32 -7.44 -17.71 -4.86
N ILE A 33 -8.63 -17.98 -5.39
CA ILE A 33 -9.72 -17.01 -5.48
C ILE A 33 -11.02 -17.59 -4.91
N ASN A 34 -11.92 -16.71 -4.50
CA ASN A 34 -13.30 -17.09 -4.24
C ASN A 34 -13.96 -17.53 -5.56
N LYS A 35 -14.74 -18.62 -5.54
CA LYS A 35 -15.47 -19.13 -6.73
C LYS A 35 -16.37 -18.07 -7.38
N GLN A 36 -16.89 -17.11 -6.62
CA GLN A 36 -17.69 -15.99 -7.15
C GLN A 36 -16.91 -15.11 -8.15
N ALA A 37 -15.58 -15.05 -8.05
CA ALA A 37 -14.72 -14.26 -8.92
C ALA A 37 -14.17 -15.05 -10.13
N GLU A 38 -14.57 -16.31 -10.29
CA GLU A 38 -14.08 -17.25 -11.30
C GLU A 38 -14.09 -16.68 -12.72
N ILE A 39 -15.26 -16.22 -13.18
CA ILE A 39 -15.47 -15.81 -14.57
C ILE A 39 -14.58 -14.62 -14.92
N GLU A 40 -14.53 -13.61 -14.04
CA GLU A 40 -13.71 -12.42 -14.26
C GLU A 40 -12.21 -12.74 -14.17
N PHE A 41 -11.81 -13.62 -13.24
CA PHE A 41 -10.41 -14.01 -13.12
C PHE A 41 -9.92 -14.82 -14.33
N GLU A 42 -10.72 -15.74 -14.84
CA GLU A 42 -10.37 -16.51 -16.04
C GLU A 42 -10.22 -15.61 -17.27
N LYS A 43 -11.06 -14.58 -17.43
CA LYS A 43 -10.88 -13.57 -18.49
C LYS A 43 -9.50 -12.89 -18.40
N ILE A 44 -9.05 -12.56 -17.18
CA ILE A 44 -7.73 -11.94 -16.96
C ILE A 44 -6.61 -12.92 -17.35
N LEU A 45 -6.70 -14.19 -16.93
CA LEU A 45 -5.73 -15.23 -17.28
C LEU A 45 -5.63 -15.44 -18.80
N TYR A 46 -6.77 -15.54 -19.48
CA TYR A 46 -6.83 -15.69 -20.94
C TYR A 46 -6.27 -14.47 -21.66
N TYR A 47 -6.65 -13.26 -21.24
CA TYR A 47 -6.15 -12.02 -21.83
C TYR A 47 -4.62 -11.88 -21.71
N LYS A 48 -4.03 -12.44 -20.64
CA LYS A 48 -2.57 -12.46 -20.42
C LYS A 48 -1.89 -13.71 -20.97
N ASN A 49 -2.61 -14.55 -21.74
CA ASN A 49 -2.09 -15.77 -22.36
C ASN A 49 -1.39 -16.72 -21.38
N LEU A 50 -1.85 -16.77 -20.12
CA LEU A 50 -1.32 -17.72 -19.14
C LEU A 50 -2.00 -19.08 -19.30
N LYS A 51 -1.19 -20.13 -19.45
CA LYS A 51 -1.68 -21.51 -19.37
C LYS A 51 -1.79 -21.91 -17.91
N PHE A 52 -2.95 -22.42 -17.52
CA PHE A 52 -3.24 -22.82 -16.15
C PHE A 52 -4.01 -24.14 -16.09
N GLN A 53 -3.94 -24.77 -14.93
CA GLN A 53 -4.80 -25.83 -14.45
C GLN A 53 -5.66 -25.25 -13.31
N LYS A 54 -6.91 -25.68 -13.23
CA LYS A 54 -7.88 -25.22 -12.24
C LYS A 54 -8.30 -26.37 -11.36
N TYR A 55 -8.38 -26.07 -10.07
CA TYR A 55 -8.86 -26.96 -9.03
C TYR A 55 -9.94 -26.23 -8.25
N SER A 56 -11.00 -26.92 -7.85
CA SER A 56 -12.06 -26.36 -7.02
C SER A 56 -12.12 -27.12 -5.71
N LYS A 57 -12.30 -26.41 -4.59
CA LYS A 57 -12.42 -27.02 -3.27
C LYS A 57 -13.41 -26.24 -2.40
N GLN A 58 -14.23 -26.98 -1.67
CA GLN A 58 -15.04 -26.44 -0.59
C GLN A 58 -14.21 -26.47 0.71
N LEU A 59 -14.21 -25.37 1.45
CA LEU A 59 -13.61 -25.23 2.77
C LEU A 59 -14.57 -25.76 3.84
N ASP A 60 -14.05 -26.04 5.03
CA ASP A 60 -14.82 -26.61 6.14
C ASP A 60 -15.98 -25.70 6.59
N ASP A 61 -15.86 -24.38 6.39
CA ASP A 61 -16.90 -23.39 6.66
C ASP A 61 -17.92 -23.21 5.50
N GLY A 62 -17.85 -24.08 4.49
CA GLY A 62 -18.77 -24.12 3.36
C GLY A 62 -18.42 -23.18 2.21
N ARG A 63 -17.43 -22.29 2.36
CA ARG A 63 -16.96 -21.43 1.26
C ARG A 63 -16.33 -22.26 0.15
N GLU A 64 -16.56 -21.87 -1.11
CA GLU A 64 -15.92 -22.50 -2.25
C GLU A 64 -14.80 -21.63 -2.82
N ILE A 65 -13.66 -22.26 -3.09
CA ILE A 65 -12.48 -21.63 -3.65
C ILE A 65 -12.09 -22.32 -4.95
N ASN A 66 -11.51 -21.54 -5.85
CA ASN A 66 -10.81 -22.04 -7.02
C ASN A 66 -9.32 -21.73 -6.91
N ILE A 67 -8.51 -22.71 -7.27
CA ILE A 67 -7.07 -22.63 -7.25
C ILE A 67 -6.58 -22.82 -8.68
N TYR A 68 -5.88 -21.82 -9.19
CA TYR A 68 -5.30 -21.82 -10.53
C TYR A 68 -3.80 -21.96 -10.40
N THR A 69 -3.21 -22.92 -11.09
CA THR A 69 -1.76 -23.09 -11.11
C THR A 69 -1.24 -23.21 -12.52
N GLY A 70 -0.05 -22.70 -12.79
CA GLY A 70 0.59 -22.83 -14.08
C GLY A 70 2.07 -22.57 -14.00
N ILE A 71 2.75 -22.76 -15.13
CA ILE A 71 4.20 -22.61 -15.25
C ILE A 71 4.49 -21.56 -16.31
N LEU A 72 5.23 -20.54 -15.92
CA LEU A 72 5.82 -19.56 -16.81
C LEU A 72 7.30 -19.93 -17.04
N ARG A 73 7.61 -20.43 -18.23
CA ARG A 73 8.99 -20.70 -18.65
C ARG A 73 9.67 -19.41 -19.06
N HIS A 74 11.00 -19.35 -18.87
CA HIS A 74 11.81 -18.18 -19.22
C HIS A 74 11.35 -16.89 -18.56
N TYR A 75 10.96 -16.96 -17.28
CA TYR A 75 10.40 -15.81 -16.56
C TYR A 75 11.41 -14.66 -16.39
N GLU A 76 12.71 -14.96 -16.45
CA GLU A 76 13.84 -14.04 -16.40
C GLU A 76 13.87 -13.06 -17.57
N LYS A 77 13.14 -13.35 -18.66
CA LYS A 77 13.00 -12.43 -19.80
C LYS A 77 12.07 -11.25 -19.50
N TYR A 78 11.32 -11.31 -18.41
CA TYR A 78 10.40 -10.25 -18.01
C TYR A 78 11.00 -9.40 -16.90
N THR A 79 10.76 -8.10 -16.99
CA THR A 79 10.94 -7.18 -15.88
C THR A 79 9.94 -7.51 -14.76
N LEU A 80 10.13 -6.93 -13.57
CA LEU A 80 9.14 -7.07 -12.48
C LEU A 80 7.78 -6.49 -12.90
N GLU A 81 7.80 -5.47 -13.75
CA GLU A 81 6.64 -4.76 -14.26
C GLU A 81 5.92 -5.54 -15.37
N ASP A 82 6.63 -6.26 -16.23
CA ASP A 82 6.03 -6.91 -17.40
C ASP A 82 5.82 -8.42 -17.21
N ASN A 83 6.20 -8.96 -16.06
CA ASN A 83 5.99 -10.37 -15.74
C ASN A 83 4.49 -10.75 -15.82
N PRO A 84 4.07 -11.64 -16.73
CA PRO A 84 2.65 -11.94 -16.96
C PRO A 84 1.92 -12.43 -15.70
N ALA A 85 2.56 -13.24 -14.86
CA ALA A 85 1.95 -13.73 -13.63
C ALA A 85 1.74 -12.59 -12.61
N ARG A 86 2.71 -11.67 -12.48
CA ARG A 86 2.54 -10.48 -11.64
C ARG A 86 1.52 -9.51 -12.21
N VAL A 87 1.44 -9.38 -13.53
CA VAL A 87 0.45 -8.55 -14.20
C VAL A 87 -0.95 -9.09 -13.95
N VAL A 88 -1.19 -10.40 -14.09
CA VAL A 88 -2.48 -11.03 -13.75
C VAL A 88 -2.88 -10.75 -12.31
N PHE A 89 -1.95 -10.95 -11.36
CA PHE A 89 -2.18 -10.64 -9.96
C PHE A 89 -2.65 -9.18 -9.80
N ARG A 90 -1.88 -8.22 -10.32
CA ARG A 90 -2.24 -6.79 -10.21
C ARG A 90 -3.56 -6.45 -10.88
N THR A 91 -3.83 -7.00 -12.08
CA THR A 91 -5.09 -6.77 -12.79
C THR A 91 -6.28 -7.34 -12.02
N ALA A 92 -6.12 -8.51 -11.37
CA ALA A 92 -7.14 -9.08 -10.52
C ALA A 92 -7.39 -8.20 -9.29
N GLU A 93 -6.33 -7.71 -8.64
CA GLU A 93 -6.46 -6.78 -7.51
C GLU A 93 -7.12 -5.46 -7.89
N ASP A 94 -6.72 -4.88 -9.02
CA ASP A 94 -7.34 -3.67 -9.56
C ASP A 94 -8.81 -3.93 -9.95
N ALA A 95 -9.22 -5.17 -10.24
CA ALA A 95 -10.62 -5.57 -10.44
C ALA A 95 -11.35 -5.93 -9.13
N GLY A 96 -10.72 -5.73 -7.97
CA GLY A 96 -11.29 -6.06 -6.65
C GLY A 96 -11.33 -7.56 -6.34
N ILE A 97 -10.65 -8.40 -7.13
CA ILE A 97 -10.59 -9.84 -6.91
C ILE A 97 -9.53 -10.13 -5.85
N ARG A 98 -9.96 -10.72 -4.73
CA ARG A 98 -9.06 -11.18 -3.66
C ARG A 98 -8.37 -12.46 -4.09
N ILE A 99 -7.04 -12.43 -4.05
CA ILE A 99 -6.18 -13.46 -4.61
C ILE A 99 -4.95 -13.69 -3.73
N GLY A 100 -4.63 -14.95 -3.47
CA GLY A 100 -3.31 -15.35 -2.94
C GLY A 100 -2.36 -15.70 -4.08
N PHE A 101 -1.12 -15.20 -4.09
CA PHE A 101 -0.13 -15.53 -5.12
C PHE A 101 1.10 -16.25 -4.56
N TYR A 102 1.45 -17.38 -5.17
CA TYR A 102 2.70 -18.09 -4.89
C TYR A 102 3.58 -18.11 -6.13
N TYR A 103 4.90 -17.96 -5.93
CA TYR A 103 5.85 -18.32 -6.96
C TYR A 103 7.06 -19.08 -6.43
N TYR A 104 7.55 -20.02 -7.24
CA TYR A 104 8.82 -20.71 -7.05
C TYR A 104 9.67 -20.55 -8.31
N SER A 105 10.94 -20.19 -8.15
CA SER A 105 11.91 -20.24 -9.24
C SER A 105 13.07 -21.16 -8.89
N GLY A 106 13.31 -22.16 -9.73
CA GLY A 106 14.32 -23.20 -9.53
C GLY A 106 15.79 -22.75 -9.66
N MET A 107 16.17 -21.56 -9.18
CA MET A 107 17.60 -21.22 -9.08
C MET A 107 18.24 -21.98 -7.90
N GLU A 108 19.54 -22.30 -8.03
CA GLU A 108 20.32 -23.11 -7.09
C GLU A 108 20.38 -22.55 -5.65
N ASN A 109 20.11 -21.26 -5.46
CA ASN A 109 20.05 -20.62 -4.14
C ASN A 109 18.62 -20.67 -3.55
N PHE A 110 18.28 -21.78 -2.89
CA PHE A 110 17.02 -21.95 -2.14
C PHE A 110 16.74 -20.82 -1.11
N LYS A 111 17.77 -20.11 -0.63
CA LYS A 111 17.66 -19.02 0.34
C LYS A 111 17.12 -17.71 -0.21
N GLU A 112 17.14 -17.49 -1.53
CA GLU A 112 16.84 -16.17 -2.11
C GLU A 112 15.47 -16.08 -2.80
N LEU A 113 14.77 -17.19 -3.05
CA LEU A 113 13.73 -17.24 -4.10
C LEU A 113 12.40 -17.89 -3.74
N SER A 114 12.13 -18.12 -2.46
CA SER A 114 10.81 -18.54 -1.97
C SER A 114 10.10 -17.40 -1.22
N SER A 115 9.89 -16.26 -1.87
CA SER A 115 9.05 -15.22 -1.27
C SER A 115 7.58 -15.52 -1.52
N LEU A 116 6.89 -15.97 -0.48
CA LEU A 116 5.44 -15.98 -0.49
C LEU A 116 4.98 -14.52 -0.50
N SER A 117 4.34 -14.13 -1.60
CA SER A 117 3.91 -12.75 -1.81
C SER A 117 2.39 -12.74 -1.67
N LEU A 118 1.94 -12.38 -0.48
CA LEU A 118 0.56 -12.02 -0.15
C LEU A 118 -0.46 -13.15 -0.39
N ILE A 119 -0.73 -13.96 0.64
CA ILE A 119 -2.05 -14.59 0.78
C ILE A 119 -2.97 -13.47 1.27
N ARG A 120 -3.60 -12.74 0.35
CA ARG A 120 -4.66 -11.80 0.74
C ARG A 120 -5.92 -12.61 1.03
N SER A 121 -6.42 -12.46 2.25
CA SER A 121 -7.84 -12.67 2.58
C SER A 121 -8.39 -14.11 2.61
N PHE A 122 -7.56 -15.14 2.83
CA PHE A 122 -8.08 -16.45 3.19
C PHE A 122 -7.91 -16.72 4.69
N PRO A 123 -8.95 -16.51 5.52
CA PRO A 123 -8.97 -17.09 6.85
C PRO A 123 -9.02 -18.60 6.68
N ILE A 124 -7.95 -19.28 7.07
CA ILE A 124 -7.98 -20.71 7.29
C ILE A 124 -7.88 -20.88 8.80
N GLU A 125 -8.98 -21.28 9.44
CA GLU A 125 -9.09 -21.43 10.90
C GLU A 125 -8.20 -22.55 11.51
N SER A 126 -7.22 -23.06 10.76
CA SER A 126 -6.33 -24.15 11.19
C SER A 126 -4.84 -23.95 10.85
N ASP A 127 -4.42 -22.75 10.46
CA ASP A 127 -2.99 -22.50 10.20
C ASP A 127 -2.23 -22.21 11.51
N ASP A 128 -1.80 -23.28 12.19
CA ASP A 128 -0.82 -23.23 13.30
C ASP A 128 0.58 -22.74 12.83
N PHE A 129 0.76 -22.46 11.53
CA PHE A 129 2.05 -22.25 10.89
C PHE A 129 2.19 -20.88 10.20
N GLY A 130 1.89 -19.80 10.93
CA GLY A 130 2.41 -18.42 10.76
C GLY A 130 2.50 -17.83 9.33
N ASP A 131 1.96 -16.63 9.14
CA ASP A 131 2.02 -15.92 7.85
C ASP A 131 3.45 -15.57 7.41
N PHE A 132 3.78 -15.87 6.16
CA PHE A 132 5.07 -15.51 5.54
C PHE A 132 4.87 -14.60 4.33
N SER A 133 4.45 -13.35 4.47
CA SER A 133 4.82 -12.36 3.47
C SER A 133 6.14 -11.68 3.85
N SER A 134 6.93 -11.27 2.88
CA SER A 134 8.14 -10.45 3.09
C SER A 134 7.83 -9.07 3.70
N ALA A 135 6.55 -8.68 3.71
CA ALA A 135 5.97 -7.67 4.58
C ALA A 135 5.14 -8.35 5.67
N SER A 136 4.99 -7.75 6.84
CA SER A 136 4.30 -8.33 8.01
C SER A 136 2.78 -8.59 7.84
N GLY A 137 2.26 -8.80 6.64
CA GLY A 137 0.84 -9.12 6.39
C GLY A 137 0.43 -10.53 6.79
N GLY A 138 -0.87 -10.81 6.71
CA GLY A 138 -1.48 -12.12 6.92
C GLY A 138 -2.66 -12.17 7.89
N PHE A 139 -3.12 -13.38 8.21
CA PHE A 139 -4.25 -13.64 9.13
C PHE A 139 -3.86 -13.45 10.60
N ARG A 140 -4.72 -12.76 11.35
CA ARG A 140 -4.52 -12.53 12.79
C ARG A 140 -5.64 -13.18 13.57
N GLN A 141 -5.29 -14.18 14.38
CA GLN A 141 -6.27 -14.96 15.14
C GLN A 141 -7.08 -14.09 16.10
N ASP A 142 -6.46 -13.09 16.73
CA ASP A 142 -7.14 -12.16 17.65
C ASP A 142 -8.16 -11.26 16.95
N LEU A 143 -7.98 -11.00 15.65
CA LEU A 143 -8.86 -10.18 14.83
C LEU A 143 -9.80 -11.01 13.94
N LYS A 144 -9.55 -12.32 13.82
CA LYS A 144 -10.22 -13.23 12.88
C LYS A 144 -10.29 -12.67 11.45
N ALA A 145 -9.27 -11.92 11.04
CA ALA A 145 -9.20 -11.25 9.74
C ALA A 145 -7.75 -11.21 9.22
N GLY A 146 -7.60 -11.10 7.91
CA GLY A 146 -6.31 -10.96 7.23
C GLY A 146 -6.03 -9.52 6.82
N PHE A 147 -4.81 -9.04 7.06
CA PHE A 147 -4.37 -7.67 6.77
C PHE A 147 -3.13 -7.66 5.86
N LYS A 148 -2.86 -6.59 5.10
CA LYS A 148 -1.67 -6.51 4.24
C LYS A 148 -0.41 -6.13 5.02
N SER A 149 -0.57 -5.56 6.21
CA SER A 149 0.53 -5.11 7.05
C SER A 149 0.23 -5.21 8.54
N SER A 150 1.29 -5.22 9.35
CA SER A 150 1.19 -5.10 10.81
C SER A 150 0.56 -3.77 11.22
N TRP A 151 0.77 -2.71 10.44
CA TRP A 151 0.16 -1.41 10.69
C TRP A 151 -1.36 -1.49 10.58
N GLU A 152 -1.88 -2.07 9.50
CA GLU A 152 -3.33 -2.28 9.33
C GLU A 152 -3.91 -3.15 10.45
N ALA A 153 -3.25 -4.25 10.81
CA ALA A 153 -3.68 -5.10 11.92
C ALA A 153 -3.73 -4.32 13.25
N ASN A 154 -2.73 -3.49 13.54
CA ASN A 154 -2.71 -2.65 14.72
C ASN A 154 -3.79 -1.56 14.69
N ILE A 155 -4.09 -0.96 13.53
CA ILE A 155 -5.22 -0.03 13.37
C ILE A 155 -6.54 -0.75 13.69
N ALA A 156 -6.76 -1.95 13.15
CA ALA A 156 -7.94 -2.75 13.48
C ALA A 156 -8.07 -3.02 14.99
N ARG A 157 -6.96 -3.31 15.69
CA ARG A 157 -6.96 -3.47 17.15
C ARG A 157 -7.34 -2.18 17.87
N ILE A 158 -6.87 -1.02 17.40
CA ILE A 158 -7.25 0.28 17.98
C ILE A 158 -8.75 0.52 17.78
N LEU A 159 -9.26 0.28 16.57
CA LEU A 159 -10.68 0.44 16.26
C LEU A 159 -11.55 -0.49 17.13
N ASN A 160 -11.13 -1.74 17.33
CA ASN A 160 -11.79 -2.66 18.27
C ASN A 160 -11.75 -2.14 19.71
N LYS A 161 -10.61 -1.62 20.18
CA LYS A 161 -10.48 -1.03 21.53
C LYS A 161 -11.41 0.19 21.70
N GLN A 162 -11.66 0.94 20.64
CA GLN A 162 -12.58 2.08 20.61
C GLN A 162 -14.05 1.67 20.41
N ASN A 163 -14.34 0.37 20.24
CA ASN A 163 -15.66 -0.14 19.86
C ASN A 163 -16.21 0.50 18.57
N ALA A 164 -15.32 0.86 17.63
CA ALA A 164 -15.72 1.43 16.36
C ALA A 164 -16.34 0.36 15.45
N ASN A 165 -17.39 0.70 14.73
CA ASN A 165 -17.95 -0.16 13.69
C ASN A 165 -17.17 0.06 12.39
N TRP A 166 -16.31 -0.89 12.03
CA TRP A 166 -15.45 -0.80 10.86
C TRP A 166 -15.57 -2.02 9.95
N LYS A 167 -15.27 -1.80 8.69
CA LYS A 167 -15.14 -2.82 7.65
C LYS A 167 -13.81 -2.63 6.93
N TYR A 168 -13.16 -3.73 6.58
CA TYR A 168 -11.85 -3.70 5.93
C TYR A 168 -12.00 -4.08 4.45
N GLU A 169 -11.44 -3.24 3.58
CA GLU A 169 -11.16 -3.60 2.19
C GLU A 169 -12.36 -4.09 1.36
N ILE A 170 -13.50 -3.40 1.45
CA ILE A 170 -14.73 -3.76 0.73
C ILE A 170 -14.62 -3.37 -0.75
N ALA A 171 -14.53 -4.36 -1.65
CA ALA A 171 -14.36 -4.10 -3.08
C ALA A 171 -15.55 -3.35 -3.73
N SER A 172 -16.78 -3.53 -3.21
CA SER A 172 -17.97 -2.83 -3.71
C SER A 172 -17.99 -1.34 -3.40
N GLU A 173 -17.14 -0.87 -2.49
CA GLU A 173 -17.02 0.55 -2.10
C GLU A 173 -15.71 1.16 -2.69
N SER A 174 -15.31 0.70 -3.88
CA SER A 174 -14.10 1.18 -4.55
C SER A 174 -14.30 2.48 -5.32
N TYR A 175 -13.25 3.30 -5.39
CA TYR A 175 -13.19 4.53 -6.17
C TYR A 175 -12.53 4.27 -7.53
N ALA A 176 -13.14 4.74 -8.60
CA ALA A 176 -12.53 4.71 -9.93
C ALA A 176 -11.47 5.82 -10.04
N THR A 177 -10.21 5.48 -10.25
CA THR A 177 -9.12 6.45 -10.43
C THR A 177 -8.59 6.41 -11.86
N ASP A 178 -7.82 7.43 -12.24
CA ASP A 178 -7.14 7.49 -13.55
C ASP A 178 -6.23 6.29 -13.84
N ILE A 179 -5.84 5.53 -12.80
CA ILE A 179 -4.90 4.41 -12.87
C ILE A 179 -5.49 3.08 -12.39
N GLY A 180 -6.82 2.97 -12.37
CA GLY A 180 -7.57 1.76 -11.98
C GLY A 180 -8.47 1.99 -10.76
N TYR A 181 -8.82 0.93 -10.03
CA TYR A 181 -9.64 1.08 -8.82
C TYR A 181 -8.78 1.30 -7.58
N TYR A 182 -9.32 2.08 -6.65
CA TYR A 182 -8.80 2.30 -5.31
C TYR A 182 -9.78 1.71 -4.30
N ILE A 183 -9.31 0.75 -3.51
CA ILE A 183 -10.05 0.15 -2.40
C ILE A 183 -9.38 0.65 -1.13
N PRO A 184 -10.04 1.49 -0.33
CA PRO A 184 -9.49 1.92 0.95
C PRO A 184 -9.30 0.76 1.91
N ASP A 185 -8.37 0.93 2.85
CA ASP A 185 -8.11 -0.10 3.85
C ASP A 185 -9.27 -0.24 4.84
N PHE A 186 -9.78 0.85 5.45
CA PHE A 186 -10.90 0.80 6.40
C PHE A 186 -12.01 1.80 6.11
N PHE A 187 -13.25 1.33 6.28
CA PHE A 187 -14.45 2.15 6.36
C PHE A 187 -14.97 2.14 7.79
N ILE A 188 -15.16 3.31 8.40
CA ILE A 188 -15.61 3.45 9.79
C ILE A 188 -16.91 4.22 9.81
N GLN A 189 -17.97 3.59 10.34
CA GLN A 189 -19.22 4.29 10.57
C GLN A 189 -19.09 5.19 11.80
N ARG A 190 -19.24 6.50 11.58
CA ARG A 190 -19.35 7.52 12.64
C ARG A 190 -20.78 8.06 12.68
N GLU A 191 -21.07 8.85 13.71
CA GLU A 191 -22.36 9.57 13.84
C GLU A 191 -22.58 10.57 12.69
N ASN A 192 -21.51 11.21 12.22
CA ASN A 192 -21.57 12.27 11.21
C ASN A 192 -21.29 11.79 9.77
N GLY A 193 -21.19 10.48 9.54
CA GLY A 193 -20.89 9.93 8.22
C GLY A 193 -19.92 8.76 8.26
N ILE A 194 -19.24 8.52 7.14
CA ILE A 194 -18.26 7.45 6.99
C ILE A 194 -16.87 8.10 6.94
N ASP A 195 -16.01 7.72 7.89
CA ASP A 195 -14.58 8.00 7.80
C ASP A 195 -13.91 6.86 7.04
N ILE A 196 -12.98 7.21 6.15
CA ILE A 196 -12.14 6.25 5.46
C ILE A 196 -10.72 6.37 6.04
N LEU A 197 -10.15 5.27 6.50
CA LEU A 197 -8.73 5.24 6.88
C LEU A 197 -7.91 4.48 5.84
N GLU A 198 -6.91 5.16 5.30
CA GLU A 198 -5.92 4.58 4.40
C GLU A 198 -4.60 4.41 5.14
N VAL A 199 -4.10 3.19 5.28
CA VAL A 199 -2.87 2.91 6.04
C VAL A 199 -1.70 2.78 5.08
N LYS A 200 -0.64 3.57 5.29
CA LYS A 200 0.51 3.61 4.37
C LYS A 200 1.86 3.67 5.07
N GLY A 201 2.57 2.55 5.04
CA GLY A 201 3.96 2.47 5.51
C GLY A 201 4.99 2.99 4.51
N PHE A 202 4.72 2.86 3.21
CA PHE A 202 5.62 3.27 2.12
C PHE A 202 4.84 3.95 1.00
N TRP A 203 5.43 5.00 0.43
CA TRP A 203 4.85 5.78 -0.66
C TRP A 203 5.65 5.59 -1.95
N ASP A 204 5.03 4.95 -2.94
CA ASP A 204 5.48 5.01 -4.33
C ASP A 204 4.61 5.95 -5.17
N SER A 205 5.07 6.29 -6.37
CA SER A 205 4.35 7.20 -7.27
C SER A 205 2.94 6.73 -7.61
N ARG A 206 2.70 5.41 -7.63
CA ARG A 206 1.39 4.84 -7.92
C ARG A 206 0.42 5.05 -6.75
N SER A 207 0.87 4.77 -5.53
CA SER A 207 0.09 4.89 -4.29
C SER A 207 -0.29 6.35 -4.03
N ILE A 208 0.66 7.27 -4.23
CA ILE A 208 0.43 8.71 -4.09
C ILE A 208 -0.67 9.18 -5.06
N ARG A 209 -0.60 8.75 -6.33
CA ARG A 209 -1.63 9.08 -7.34
C ARG A 209 -2.99 8.48 -7.03
N LYS A 210 -3.04 7.21 -6.59
CA LYS A 210 -4.31 6.55 -6.23
C LYS A 210 -4.99 7.29 -5.07
N VAL A 211 -4.25 7.58 -4.00
CA VAL A 211 -4.79 8.26 -2.82
C VAL A 211 -5.18 9.70 -3.16
N SER A 212 -4.34 10.45 -3.88
CA SER A 212 -4.68 11.81 -4.29
C SER A 212 -5.93 11.85 -5.16
N SER A 213 -6.08 10.92 -6.12
CA SER A 213 -7.27 10.83 -6.96
C SER A 213 -8.52 10.46 -6.14
N ALA A 214 -8.38 9.60 -5.12
CA ALA A 214 -9.48 9.26 -4.22
C ALA A 214 -9.91 10.45 -3.35
N ILE A 215 -8.95 11.22 -2.81
CA ILE A 215 -9.23 12.43 -2.02
C ILE A 215 -9.99 13.46 -2.86
N GLU A 216 -9.66 13.62 -4.14
CA GLU A 216 -10.36 14.56 -5.04
C GLU A 216 -11.79 14.11 -5.39
N GLN A 217 -12.06 12.80 -5.32
CA GLN A 217 -13.37 12.24 -5.67
C GLN A 217 -14.30 12.03 -4.49
N ALA A 218 -13.74 11.90 -3.28
CA ALA A 218 -14.52 11.82 -2.05
C ALA A 218 -15.40 13.07 -1.93
N LYS A 219 -16.71 12.87 -1.75
CA LYS A 219 -17.66 13.99 -1.68
C LYS A 219 -18.05 14.26 -0.24
N ASP A 220 -18.51 13.21 0.43
CA ASP A 220 -19.06 13.29 1.78
C ASP A 220 -18.16 12.54 2.79
N GLU A 221 -17.29 11.65 2.31
CA GLU A 221 -16.40 10.84 3.12
C GLU A 221 -15.11 11.59 3.47
N LYS A 222 -14.70 11.47 4.74
CA LYS A 222 -13.41 11.99 5.19
C LYS A 222 -12.35 10.92 5.02
N ILE A 223 -11.49 11.05 4.01
CA ILE A 223 -10.31 10.19 3.85
C ILE A 223 -9.17 10.67 4.75
N ILE A 224 -8.76 9.82 5.68
CA ILE A 224 -7.67 10.06 6.63
C ILE A 224 -6.54 9.09 6.32
N VAL A 225 -5.40 9.64 5.94
CA VAL A 225 -4.21 8.87 5.58
C VAL A 225 -3.35 8.66 6.83
N ILE A 226 -3.31 7.43 7.32
CA ILE A 226 -2.45 7.00 8.42
C ILE A 226 -1.11 6.54 7.85
N ASP A 227 -0.23 7.52 7.63
CA ASP A 227 1.16 7.26 7.29
C ASP A 227 2.05 7.21 8.55
N LYS A 228 3.36 7.18 8.33
CA LYS A 228 4.37 7.16 9.40
C LYS A 228 4.28 8.30 10.41
N ASP A 229 3.75 9.46 10.05
CA ASP A 229 3.58 10.57 10.99
C ASP A 229 2.50 10.23 12.02
N TYR A 230 1.30 9.88 11.55
CA TYR A 230 0.21 9.48 12.45
C TYR A 230 0.50 8.17 13.15
N TYR A 231 1.01 7.17 12.43
CA TYR A 231 1.24 5.84 12.99
C TYR A 231 2.25 5.87 14.15
N SER A 232 3.30 6.71 14.09
CA SER A 232 4.23 6.82 15.23
C SER A 232 3.54 7.31 16.50
N LEU A 233 2.56 8.21 16.38
CA LEU A 233 1.80 8.72 17.53
C LEU A 233 0.81 7.66 18.04
N LEU A 234 0.19 6.89 17.13
CA LEU A 234 -0.68 5.78 17.49
C LEU A 234 0.09 4.67 18.22
N GLU A 235 1.31 4.34 17.76
CA GLU A 235 2.17 3.37 18.44
C GLU A 235 2.57 3.85 19.84
N GLU A 236 2.91 5.14 20.01
CA GLU A 236 3.17 5.73 21.33
C GLU A 236 1.95 5.65 22.25
N LYS A 237 0.75 5.98 21.74
CA LYS A 237 -0.49 6.00 22.53
C LYS A 237 -1.00 4.61 22.90
N TYR A 238 -0.93 3.65 21.96
CA TYR A 238 -1.62 2.36 22.09
C TYR A 238 -0.71 1.15 22.23
N GLY A 239 0.55 1.24 21.79
CA GLY A 239 1.42 0.07 21.64
C GLY A 239 1.72 -0.70 22.93
N SER A 240 1.59 -0.05 24.09
CA SER A 240 1.77 -0.67 25.41
C SER A 240 0.47 -1.20 26.03
N CYS A 241 -0.71 -0.82 25.51
CA CYS A 241 -2.00 -1.09 26.15
C CYS A 241 -2.97 -1.93 25.30
N ILE A 242 -2.52 -2.41 24.15
CA ILE A 242 -3.25 -3.33 23.27
C ILE A 242 -2.50 -4.67 23.25
N SER A 243 -3.22 -5.76 23.57
CA SER A 243 -2.70 -7.12 23.45
C SER A 243 -2.37 -7.45 21.99
N ASN A 244 -1.36 -8.29 21.77
CA ASN A 244 -0.90 -8.72 20.44
C ASN A 244 -0.44 -7.57 19.53
N TRP A 245 -0.06 -6.42 20.09
CA TRP A 245 0.49 -5.32 19.31
C TRP A 245 1.78 -5.74 18.59
N GLU A 246 1.80 -5.55 17.27
CA GLU A 246 2.95 -5.86 16.44
C GLU A 246 3.91 -4.66 16.45
N LYS A 247 4.98 -4.75 17.24
CA LYS A 247 5.98 -3.69 17.34
C LYS A 247 6.63 -3.43 15.99
N THR A 248 6.77 -2.16 15.66
CA THR A 248 7.54 -1.76 14.51
C THR A 248 8.93 -1.26 14.93
N GLY A 249 9.89 -1.35 14.03
CA GLY A 249 11.20 -0.75 14.26
C GLY A 249 11.09 0.77 14.39
N LYS A 250 12.24 1.44 14.54
CA LYS A 250 12.26 2.91 14.56
C LYS A 250 11.59 3.46 13.28
N ILE A 251 10.49 4.18 13.44
CA ILE A 251 9.77 4.82 12.35
C ILE A 251 10.51 6.09 11.94
N ASP A 252 11.05 6.12 10.73
CA ASP A 252 11.59 7.35 10.14
C ASP A 252 10.45 8.22 9.62
N THR A 253 10.31 9.42 10.18
CA THR A 253 9.26 10.42 9.83
C THR A 253 9.76 11.45 8.80
N SER A 254 10.77 11.08 7.99
CA SER A 254 11.35 11.93 6.95
C SER A 254 10.89 11.59 5.53
N PHE A 255 10.40 12.54 4.75
CA PHE A 255 9.85 12.29 3.42
C PHE A 255 10.68 12.98 2.34
N GLU A 256 10.83 12.33 1.20
CA GLU A 256 11.38 12.96 0.00
C GLU A 256 10.25 13.35 -0.94
N VAL A 257 10.09 14.65 -1.17
CA VAL A 257 8.93 15.21 -1.87
C VAL A 257 9.40 16.08 -3.03
N PRO A 258 8.82 15.95 -4.23
CA PRO A 258 9.14 16.81 -5.35
C PRO A 258 8.47 18.19 -5.23
N VAL A 259 9.27 19.24 -5.43
CA VAL A 259 8.88 20.62 -5.67
C VAL A 259 8.89 20.88 -7.18
N VAL A 260 7.78 21.36 -7.71
CA VAL A 260 7.53 21.59 -9.13
C VAL A 260 7.22 23.06 -9.40
N GLY A 261 7.08 23.43 -10.68
CA GLY A 261 6.82 24.82 -11.09
C GLY A 261 8.05 25.72 -10.96
N ILE A 262 9.25 25.14 -10.88
CA ILE A 262 10.53 25.86 -10.73
C ILE A 262 10.93 26.64 -11.99
N ASN A 263 10.31 26.38 -13.13
CA ASN A 263 10.62 27.02 -14.42
C ASN A 263 9.76 28.27 -14.72
N VAL A 264 8.97 28.71 -13.74
CA VAL A 264 8.04 29.84 -13.89
C VAL A 264 8.67 31.11 -13.32
N LYS A 265 8.68 32.21 -14.08
CA LYS A 265 9.21 33.51 -13.64
C LYS A 265 10.66 33.39 -13.13
N ASN A 266 11.00 34.06 -12.02
CA ASN A 266 12.34 34.08 -11.43
C ASN A 266 12.70 32.78 -10.67
N ARG A 267 11.77 31.84 -10.50
CA ARG A 267 11.98 30.61 -9.72
C ARG A 267 13.12 29.75 -10.29
N PHE A 268 13.38 29.83 -11.60
CA PHE A 268 14.44 29.05 -12.24
C PHE A 268 15.82 29.53 -11.78
N ASN A 269 16.02 30.84 -11.71
CA ASN A 269 17.27 31.43 -11.23
C ASN A 269 17.49 31.12 -9.74
N ILE A 270 16.42 31.12 -8.95
CA ILE A 270 16.46 30.75 -7.53
C ILE A 270 16.86 29.27 -7.41
N ALA A 271 16.17 28.38 -8.13
CA ALA A 271 16.44 26.94 -8.13
C ALA A 271 17.88 26.57 -8.50
N GLN A 272 18.53 27.36 -9.38
CA GLN A 272 19.94 27.16 -9.75
C GLN A 272 20.93 27.58 -8.66
N LYS A 273 20.55 28.47 -7.75
CA LYS A 273 21.40 28.96 -6.66
C LYS A 273 21.32 28.09 -5.41
N LEU A 274 20.24 27.33 -5.26
CA LEU A 274 20.05 26.44 -4.11
C LEU A 274 21.15 25.39 -4.03
N VAL A 275 21.49 25.00 -2.80
CA VAL A 275 22.49 23.96 -2.53
C VAL A 275 21.92 22.80 -1.70
N HIS A 276 22.51 21.61 -1.83
CA HIS A 276 22.11 20.46 -1.02
C HIS A 276 22.21 20.77 0.48
N GLY A 277 21.16 20.43 1.23
CA GLY A 277 21.06 20.63 2.68
C GLY A 277 20.59 22.03 3.08
N GLU A 278 20.38 22.94 2.13
CA GLU A 278 19.87 24.27 2.41
C GLU A 278 18.47 24.22 3.00
N LYS A 279 18.23 25.02 4.05
CA LYS A 279 16.95 25.08 4.75
C LYS A 279 15.98 25.98 3.98
N LEU A 280 14.74 25.53 3.85
CA LEU A 280 13.65 26.23 3.17
C LEU A 280 12.46 26.42 4.11
N LYS A 281 11.57 27.36 3.77
CA LYS A 281 10.28 27.55 4.44
C LYS A 281 9.17 26.85 3.67
N ILE A 282 8.17 26.38 4.41
CA ILE A 282 6.93 25.80 3.91
C ILE A 282 5.81 26.79 4.19
N LEU A 283 4.99 27.11 3.20
CA LEU A 283 3.83 27.99 3.34
C LEU A 283 2.58 27.30 2.78
N ARG A 284 1.60 27.05 3.64
CA ARG A 284 0.29 26.49 3.27
C ARG A 284 -0.60 27.58 2.68
N GLU A 285 -1.22 27.34 1.53
CA GLU A 285 -2.12 28.28 0.84
C GLU A 285 -3.50 27.64 0.58
N PRO A 286 -4.40 27.59 1.59
CA PRO A 286 -5.71 26.94 1.45
C PRO A 286 -6.64 27.66 0.46
N GLU A 287 -6.48 28.97 0.32
CA GLU A 287 -7.28 29.83 -0.57
C GLU A 287 -6.66 29.98 -1.97
N ASN A 288 -5.72 29.11 -2.37
CA ASN A 288 -5.12 29.17 -3.69
C ASN A 288 -6.18 28.82 -4.76
N ALA A 289 -6.39 29.73 -5.71
CA ALA A 289 -7.46 29.64 -6.71
C ALA A 289 -7.36 28.42 -7.66
N TYR A 290 -6.19 27.76 -7.72
CA TYR A 290 -5.95 26.61 -8.61
C TYR A 290 -5.93 25.28 -7.88
N ASP A 291 -5.54 25.27 -6.61
CA ASP A 291 -5.38 24.06 -5.80
C ASP A 291 -5.52 24.39 -4.32
N SER A 292 -6.65 24.03 -3.70
CA SER A 292 -6.89 24.26 -2.27
C SER A 292 -5.90 23.52 -1.37
N ASN A 293 -5.16 22.53 -1.89
CA ASN A 293 -4.11 21.82 -1.16
C ASN A 293 -2.72 22.43 -1.38
N ALA A 294 -2.60 23.56 -2.07
CA ALA A 294 -1.32 24.15 -2.42
C ALA A 294 -0.42 24.37 -1.19
N ILE A 295 0.84 23.94 -1.34
CA ILE A 295 1.93 24.18 -0.38
C ILE A 295 3.11 24.77 -1.14
N LYS A 296 3.37 26.05 -0.89
CA LYS A 296 4.47 26.80 -1.47
C LYS A 296 5.77 26.59 -0.69
N ILE A 297 6.88 26.55 -1.42
CA ILE A 297 8.23 26.45 -0.86
C ILE A 297 8.97 27.76 -1.13
N LEU A 298 9.57 28.32 -0.08
CA LEU A 298 10.29 29.59 -0.10
C LEU A 298 11.72 29.42 0.42
N THR A 299 12.63 30.30 0.01
CA THR A 299 13.93 30.48 0.67
C THR A 299 13.75 31.11 2.06
N LEU A 300 14.84 31.26 2.82
CA LEU A 300 14.77 31.97 4.11
C LEU A 300 14.49 33.47 3.94
N GLU A 301 14.83 34.03 2.79
CA GLU A 301 14.60 35.40 2.35
C GLU A 301 13.22 35.59 1.68
N ASP A 302 12.33 34.60 1.79
CA ASP A 302 10.97 34.62 1.26
C ASP A 302 10.88 34.68 -0.28
N GLU A 303 11.95 34.26 -0.98
CA GLU A 303 11.92 34.08 -2.43
C GLU A 303 11.23 32.76 -2.80
N GLU A 304 10.33 32.81 -3.79
CA GLU A 304 9.55 31.63 -4.20
C GLU A 304 10.41 30.63 -4.98
N VAL A 305 10.49 29.39 -4.47
CA VAL A 305 11.17 28.28 -5.15
C VAL A 305 10.20 27.52 -6.05
N GLY A 306 8.99 27.25 -5.56
CA GLY A 306 7.98 26.47 -6.26
C GLY A 306 6.90 25.94 -5.32
N TYR A 307 6.23 24.86 -5.72
CA TYR A 307 5.18 24.21 -4.94
C TYR A 307 5.46 22.73 -4.78
N ILE A 308 5.06 22.12 -3.66
CA ILE A 308 4.98 20.67 -3.55
C ILE A 308 4.08 20.15 -4.68
N ALA A 309 4.48 19.06 -5.34
CA ALA A 309 3.69 18.46 -6.40
C ALA A 309 2.27 18.11 -5.90
N LYS A 310 1.26 18.41 -6.73
CA LYS A 310 -0.17 18.30 -6.41
C LYS A 310 -0.53 17.01 -5.65
N ASP A 311 -0.12 15.86 -6.18
CA ASP A 311 -0.44 14.56 -5.58
C ASP A 311 0.08 14.44 -4.14
N TRP A 312 1.28 14.95 -3.86
CA TRP A 312 1.84 15.00 -2.50
C TRP A 312 1.20 16.09 -1.64
N ALA A 313 0.86 17.22 -2.24
CA ALA A 313 0.24 18.34 -1.56
C ALA A 313 -1.11 17.92 -0.95
N SER A 314 -1.90 17.10 -1.65
CA SER A 314 -3.16 16.53 -1.13
C SER A 314 -3.00 15.77 0.20
N ILE A 315 -1.87 15.08 0.38
CA ILE A 315 -1.56 14.32 1.60
C ILE A 315 -1.03 15.24 2.70
N PHE A 316 -0.10 16.12 2.38
CA PHE A 316 0.54 16.99 3.37
C PHE A 316 -0.33 18.16 3.81
N ALA A 317 -1.20 18.68 2.96
CA ALA A 317 -2.11 19.78 3.29
C ALA A 317 -2.97 19.39 4.49
N PHE A 318 -3.61 18.23 4.43
CA PHE A 318 -4.38 17.69 5.54
C PHE A 318 -3.54 17.60 6.84
N LYS A 319 -2.30 17.09 6.77
CA LYS A 319 -1.44 16.97 7.96
C LYS A 319 -1.07 18.33 8.54
N ILE A 320 -0.71 19.30 7.71
CA ILE A 320 -0.37 20.66 8.14
C ILE A 320 -1.58 21.35 8.74
N ASP A 321 -2.74 21.23 8.10
CA ASP A 321 -4.02 21.81 8.56
C ASP A 321 -4.44 21.20 9.91
N ASN A 322 -4.02 19.97 10.20
CA ASN A 322 -4.21 19.30 11.49
C ASN A 322 -3.11 19.57 12.53
N GLY A 323 -2.13 20.42 12.23
CA GLY A 323 -1.12 20.89 13.19
C GLY A 323 0.26 20.24 13.09
N PHE A 324 0.51 19.35 12.12
CA PHE A 324 1.88 18.89 11.87
C PHE A 324 2.75 20.02 11.33
N THR A 325 4.00 20.05 11.78
CA THR A 325 5.02 20.96 11.26
C THR A 325 6.25 20.19 10.82
N TYR A 326 6.96 20.74 9.84
CA TYR A 326 8.09 20.09 9.20
C TYR A 326 9.26 21.07 9.04
N GLU A 327 10.48 20.58 9.25
CA GLU A 327 11.66 21.21 8.67
C GLU A 327 11.80 20.78 7.21
N CYS A 328 12.17 21.72 6.34
CA CYS A 328 12.34 21.47 4.92
C CYS A 328 13.78 21.75 4.52
N PHE A 329 14.42 20.79 3.85
CA PHE A 329 15.77 20.91 3.34
C PHE A 329 15.84 20.53 1.87
N VAL A 330 16.69 21.19 1.09
CA VAL A 330 17.02 20.75 -0.27
C VAL A 330 17.71 19.38 -0.20
N HIS A 331 17.17 18.37 -0.87
CA HIS A 331 17.79 17.05 -0.94
C HIS A 331 18.45 16.80 -2.30
N LYS A 332 17.78 17.16 -3.41
CA LYS A 332 18.34 16.96 -4.76
C LYS A 332 17.79 18.00 -5.71
N ILE A 333 18.65 18.54 -6.58
CA ILE A 333 18.24 19.50 -7.60
C ILE A 333 18.28 18.79 -8.96
N GLU A 334 17.13 18.66 -9.63
CA GLU A 334 16.99 17.98 -10.92
C GLU A 334 16.45 18.95 -11.97
N ILE A 335 17.23 19.98 -12.33
CA ILE A 335 16.83 21.05 -13.26
C ILE A 335 16.33 20.51 -14.60
N THR A 336 16.99 19.48 -15.16
CA THR A 336 16.58 18.84 -16.42
C THR A 336 15.20 18.19 -16.36
N LYS A 337 14.79 17.72 -15.17
CA LYS A 337 13.46 17.18 -14.89
C LYS A 337 12.49 18.25 -14.38
N LYS A 338 12.90 19.52 -14.37
CA LYS A 338 12.12 20.68 -13.91
C LYS A 338 11.55 20.51 -12.50
N ARG A 339 12.34 19.91 -11.60
CA ARG A 339 11.95 19.70 -10.20
C ARG A 339 13.13 19.75 -9.24
N ILE A 340 12.83 20.00 -7.97
CA ILE A 340 13.74 19.83 -6.84
C ILE A 340 13.13 18.77 -5.93
N ILE A 341 13.92 17.87 -5.37
CA ILE A 341 13.49 16.98 -4.30
C ILE A 341 13.89 17.63 -2.98
N ILE A 342 12.92 17.85 -2.11
CA ILE A 342 13.14 18.33 -0.74
C ILE A 342 12.99 17.16 0.23
N LYS A 343 13.69 17.25 1.36
CA LYS A 343 13.48 16.38 2.51
C LYS A 343 12.64 17.12 3.54
N LEU A 344 11.46 16.59 3.84
CA LEU A 344 10.59 17.04 4.92
C LEU A 344 10.85 16.18 6.15
N GLN A 345 11.37 16.78 7.22
CA GLN A 345 11.55 16.12 8.50
C GLN A 345 10.46 16.59 9.46
N ARG A 346 9.61 15.68 9.93
CA ARG A 346 8.59 16.04 10.91
C ARG A 346 9.23 16.55 12.19
N ASN A 347 8.76 17.69 12.68
CA ASN A 347 9.09 18.19 14.01
C ASN A 347 8.47 17.30 15.11
N LYS A 348 8.80 17.57 16.38
CA LYS A 348 8.16 16.90 17.50
C LYS A 348 6.64 17.16 17.47
N ALA A 349 5.86 16.09 17.38
CA ALA A 349 4.40 16.11 17.43
C ALA A 349 3.91 15.62 18.79
N THR A 350 2.67 15.97 19.16
CA THR A 350 2.04 15.53 20.41
C THR A 350 0.87 14.59 20.12
N LEU A 351 0.49 13.77 21.12
CA LEU A 351 -0.66 12.86 20.99
C LEU A 351 -2.00 13.59 20.80
N ASP A 352 -2.08 14.90 21.10
CA ASP A 352 -3.30 15.68 20.90
C ASP A 352 -3.69 15.79 19.41
N LEU A 353 -2.74 15.68 18.48
CA LEU A 353 -3.02 15.69 17.05
C LEU A 353 -3.91 14.51 16.61
N LEU A 354 -3.91 13.42 17.38
CA LEU A 354 -4.77 12.25 17.11
C LEU A 354 -6.26 12.55 17.34
N LYS A 355 -6.58 13.50 18.23
CA LYS A 355 -7.97 13.90 18.49
C LYS A 355 -8.64 14.48 17.24
N ASN A 356 -7.88 15.19 16.41
CA ASN A 356 -8.38 15.83 15.19
C ASN A 356 -8.82 14.82 14.11
N ILE A 357 -8.35 13.57 14.24
CA ILE A 357 -8.68 12.46 13.34
C ILE A 357 -9.49 11.35 14.03
N GLY A 358 -10.06 11.63 15.21
CA GLY A 358 -10.96 10.71 15.90
C GLY A 358 -10.26 9.55 16.62
N PHE A 359 -9.01 9.74 17.06
CA PHE A 359 -8.22 8.76 17.79
C PHE A 359 -7.91 9.14 19.25
#